data_AF-A0A942Q1Q8-F1
#
_entry.id   AF-A0A942Q1Q8-F1
#
_cell.length_a   1.000
_cell.length_b   1.000
_cell.length_c   1.000
_cell.angle_alpha   90.00
_cell.angle_beta   90.00
_cell.angle_gamma   90.00
#
_symmetry.space_group_name_H-M   'P 1'
#
loop_
_entity.id
_entity.type
_entity.pdbx_description
1 polymer ?
#
loop_
_entity_poly.entity_id
_entity_poly.type
_entity_poly.pdbx_seq_one_letter_code
_entity_poly.pdbx_strand_id
1 'polypeptide(L)'
;MSVTVRAMAHRDLDAVCALEEATFPRPWSRASFAGELARPGSRGWFVAEEGGAFAGSGGVMVVGTEAHVMNLAVAEEYRRTGVASALMAAIVERAVALGAYTLKLEVRETSGEAVAFYRALGLVVTGRRVDYYGPGEDAIIMSAPLADVERVLTQRAAARTANGPWPRGTNEIVLAIETSCDETAAAVMRGGTELLSNVVASQVDFHSRFGGVVPEIASRKHIEAIVGVVEEALDRAQVTVRDLDAIAVTYGPGLIGALVVGVAYAKGLAMATGAPLVGVNHLEGHIFAAVLDDPAVAPPIIALVVSGGHTSLVHVPEWGVYRTLGQTLDDAAGEAFDKVAKVLGLGYPGGPAISKLAATGDPAAIDFPRAMMRSGDYRFSLSGLKTAVINHIRHEREAGREIDVPDLAASFQAAVIDVQVAKTVRAAEEYGVRTVCLAGGVAANPSLRESLRSALDEKGIALAVPAPALCTDNAAMIAVAGTWLLRRGDRLGLAAEAVADLTLG
;
A
#
# COMPACT_ATOMS: atom_id res chain seq x y z
N MET A 1 18.41 1.76 -5.26
CA MET A 1 19.63 0.98 -4.92
C MET A 1 19.52 0.60 -3.45
N SER A 2 19.80 -0.65 -3.08
CA SER A 2 19.64 -1.16 -1.70
C SER A 2 20.95 -1.04 -0.93
N VAL A 3 20.90 -0.41 0.24
CA VAL A 3 22.02 -0.38 1.19
C VAL A 3 22.00 -1.66 2.02
N THR A 4 23.13 -2.36 2.11
CA THR A 4 23.31 -3.54 2.97
C THR A 4 24.29 -3.22 4.09
N VAL A 5 23.97 -3.62 5.32
CA VAL A 5 24.84 -3.43 6.48
C VAL A 5 25.23 -4.78 7.04
N ARG A 6 26.52 -4.94 7.39
CA ARG A 6 27.06 -6.15 7.99
C ARG A 6 28.06 -5.83 9.09
N ALA A 7 28.35 -6.80 9.93
CA ALA A 7 29.42 -6.70 10.92
C ALA A 7 30.77 -6.40 10.22
N MET A 8 31.52 -5.48 10.81
CA MET A 8 32.88 -5.13 10.39
C MET A 8 33.83 -6.30 10.71
N ALA A 9 34.70 -6.63 9.77
CA ALA A 9 35.75 -7.63 9.92
C ALA A 9 37.13 -7.01 9.67
N HIS A 10 38.20 -7.73 10.05
CA HIS A 10 39.58 -7.25 9.86
C HIS A 10 39.91 -6.87 8.40
N ARG A 11 39.30 -7.54 7.42
CA ARG A 11 39.47 -7.23 5.99
C ARG A 11 38.95 -5.85 5.58
N ASP A 12 38.04 -5.28 6.36
CA ASP A 12 37.41 -3.98 6.06
C ASP A 12 38.27 -2.80 6.54
N LEU A 13 39.27 -3.06 7.40
CA LEU A 13 40.02 -2.03 8.10
C LEU A 13 40.77 -1.08 7.16
N ASP A 14 41.22 -1.55 5.99
CA ASP A 14 41.90 -0.67 5.01
C ASP A 14 40.93 0.39 4.48
N ALA A 15 39.73 -0.02 4.07
CA ALA A 15 38.69 0.88 3.57
C ALA A 15 38.15 1.81 4.67
N VAL A 16 37.97 1.29 5.89
CA VAL A 16 37.51 2.08 7.05
C VAL A 16 38.54 3.14 7.43
N CYS A 17 39.84 2.82 7.46
CA CYS A 17 40.88 3.79 7.77
C CYS A 17 40.99 4.88 6.69
N ALA A 18 40.86 4.52 5.41
CA ALA A 18 40.84 5.49 4.32
C ALA A 18 39.64 6.45 4.43
N LEU A 19 38.45 5.93 4.76
CA LEU A 19 37.26 6.76 4.99
C LEU A 19 37.43 7.69 6.20
N GLU A 20 38.00 7.18 7.29
CA GLU A 20 38.29 7.97 8.50
C GLU A 20 39.20 9.16 8.20
N GLU A 21 40.33 8.91 7.52
CA GLU A 21 41.29 9.95 7.14
C GLU A 21 40.65 11.03 6.25
N ALA A 22 39.71 10.64 5.39
CA ALA A 22 38.96 11.56 4.54
C ALA A 22 37.85 12.33 5.30
N THR A 23 37.30 11.76 6.37
CA THR A 23 36.11 12.28 7.04
C THR A 23 36.43 13.13 8.27
N PHE A 24 37.43 12.73 9.06
CA PHE A 24 37.68 13.33 10.36
C PHE A 24 39.05 14.01 10.44
N PRO A 25 39.14 15.24 11.00
CA PRO A 25 40.42 15.92 11.21
C PRO A 25 41.40 15.16 12.11
N ARG A 26 40.88 14.27 12.97
CA ARG A 26 41.66 13.41 13.87
C ARG A 26 41.12 11.98 13.77
N PRO A 27 41.54 11.23 12.74
CA PRO A 27 41.01 9.91 12.43
C PRO A 27 41.44 8.86 13.45
N TRP A 28 40.62 7.82 13.60
CA TRP A 28 41.00 6.64 14.37
C TRP A 28 42.07 5.83 13.64
N SER A 29 43.06 5.33 14.40
CA SER A 29 44.11 4.50 13.83
C SER A 29 43.61 3.08 13.54
N ARG A 30 44.26 2.38 12.60
CA ARG A 30 44.03 0.93 12.38
C ARG A 30 44.11 0.11 13.67
N ALA A 31 45.08 0.44 14.53
CA ALA A 31 45.25 -0.24 15.81
C ALA A 31 44.06 0.00 16.76
N SER A 32 43.47 1.19 16.72
CA SER A 32 42.27 1.53 17.49
C SER A 32 41.08 0.67 17.07
N PHE A 33 40.78 0.57 15.77
CA PHE A 33 39.71 -0.31 15.27
C PHE A 33 39.98 -1.79 15.56
N ALA A 34 41.21 -2.26 15.34
CA ALA A 34 41.57 -3.64 15.64
C ALA A 34 41.38 -3.99 17.13
N GLY A 35 41.72 -3.06 18.03
CA GLY A 35 41.52 -3.20 19.47
C GLY A 35 40.04 -3.25 19.87
N GLU A 36 39.17 -2.53 19.16
CA GLU A 36 37.73 -2.58 19.36
C GLU A 36 37.09 -3.88 18.86
N LEU A 37 37.50 -4.36 17.69
CA LEU A 37 37.03 -5.64 17.12
C LEU A 37 37.39 -6.84 18.01
N ALA A 38 38.48 -6.74 18.78
CA ALA A 38 38.90 -7.76 19.74
C ALA A 38 38.02 -7.83 21.00
N ARG A 39 37.05 -6.92 21.19
CA ARG A 39 36.19 -6.84 22.38
C ARG A 39 34.68 -6.87 22.04
N PRO A 40 34.18 -7.92 21.37
CA PRO A 40 32.81 -7.93 20.86
C PRO A 40 31.72 -7.94 21.95
N GLY A 41 32.07 -8.33 23.19
CA GLY A 41 31.10 -8.53 24.27
C GLY A 41 30.25 -7.31 24.64
N SER A 42 30.82 -6.09 24.55
CA SER A 42 30.12 -4.83 24.82
C SER A 42 30.18 -3.84 23.66
N ARG A 43 30.59 -4.32 22.47
CA ARG A 43 30.82 -3.49 21.28
C ARG A 43 30.01 -3.99 20.08
N GLY A 44 29.79 -3.10 19.13
CA GLY A 44 29.25 -3.39 17.81
C GLY A 44 29.91 -2.51 16.77
N TRP A 45 30.45 -3.11 15.71
CA TRP A 45 31.10 -2.38 14.63
C TRP A 45 30.58 -2.90 13.30
N PHE A 46 30.24 -1.98 12.41
CA PHE A 46 29.49 -2.26 11.19
C PHE A 46 30.10 -1.53 10.00
N VAL A 47 29.92 -2.13 8.81
CA VAL A 47 30.19 -1.50 7.52
C VAL A 47 28.92 -1.57 6.68
N ALA A 48 28.72 -0.52 5.88
CA ALA A 48 27.64 -0.43 4.92
C ALA A 48 28.20 -0.53 3.50
N GLU A 49 27.44 -1.19 2.63
CA GLU A 49 27.73 -1.34 1.21
C GLU A 49 26.50 -0.89 0.41
N GLU A 50 26.72 -0.19 -0.70
CA GLU A 50 25.68 0.20 -1.66
C GLU A 50 26.12 -0.24 -3.06
N GLY A 51 25.32 -1.07 -3.73
CA GLY A 51 25.69 -1.63 -5.03
C GLY A 51 26.92 -2.54 -5.00
N GLY A 52 27.27 -3.10 -3.84
CA GLY A 52 28.46 -3.93 -3.63
C GLY A 52 29.76 -3.15 -3.37
N ALA A 53 29.69 -1.81 -3.32
CA ALA A 53 30.82 -0.94 -2.98
C ALA A 53 30.73 -0.48 -1.51
N PHE A 54 31.88 -0.33 -0.86
CA PHE A 54 31.97 0.19 0.51
C PHE A 54 31.44 1.63 0.58
N ALA A 55 30.49 1.88 1.49
CA ALA A 55 29.76 3.14 1.56
C ALA A 55 29.88 3.85 2.92
N GLY A 56 30.23 3.13 3.99
CA GLY A 56 30.38 3.74 5.31
C GLY A 56 30.68 2.76 6.43
N SER A 57 30.90 3.28 7.64
CA SER A 57 31.14 2.51 8.84
C SER A 57 30.55 3.17 10.08
N GLY A 58 30.24 2.36 11.10
CA GLY A 58 29.74 2.85 12.37
C GLY A 58 30.07 1.93 13.54
N GLY A 59 30.09 2.49 14.75
CA GLY A 59 30.48 1.77 15.96
C GLY A 59 29.71 2.20 17.19
N VAL A 60 29.44 1.24 18.07
CA VAL A 60 28.76 1.45 19.36
C VAL A 60 29.47 0.71 20.48
N MET A 61 29.46 1.33 21.66
CA MET A 61 29.86 0.73 22.93
C MET A 61 28.69 0.75 23.90
N VAL A 62 28.42 -0.36 24.57
CA VAL A 62 27.43 -0.42 25.65
C VAL A 62 28.12 -0.48 27.00
N VAL A 63 27.74 0.43 27.90
CA VAL A 63 28.19 0.49 29.29
C VAL A 63 26.97 0.53 30.20
N GLY A 64 26.74 -0.57 30.93
CA GLY A 64 25.52 -0.74 31.71
C GLY A 64 24.30 -0.69 30.79
N THR A 65 23.48 0.34 30.94
CA THR A 65 22.22 0.52 30.19
C THR A 65 22.30 1.63 29.14
N GLU A 66 23.49 2.20 28.93
CA GLU A 66 23.74 3.27 27.99
C GLU A 66 24.58 2.78 26.80
N ALA A 67 24.10 3.05 25.60
CA ALA A 67 24.82 2.86 24.36
C ALA A 67 25.45 4.18 23.90
N HIS A 68 26.76 4.16 23.68
CA HIS A 68 27.55 5.27 23.18
C HIS A 68 27.89 5.02 21.72
N VAL A 69 27.39 5.86 20.81
CA VAL A 69 27.85 5.86 19.41
C VAL A 69 29.29 6.39 19.41
N MET A 70 30.22 5.50 19.10
CA MET A 70 31.66 5.79 19.12
C MET A 70 32.12 6.45 17.84
N ASN A 71 31.51 6.06 16.71
CA ASN A 71 31.91 6.50 15.39
C ASN A 71 30.74 6.32 14.41
N LEU A 72 30.61 7.24 13.45
CA LEU A 72 29.71 7.11 12.31
C LEU A 72 30.28 7.91 11.12
N ALA A 73 30.67 7.22 10.07
CA ALA A 73 31.27 7.79 8.87
C ALA A 73 30.57 7.27 7.61
N VAL A 74 30.35 8.15 6.64
CA VAL A 74 29.75 7.83 5.33
C VAL A 74 30.58 8.50 4.25
N ALA A 75 31.00 7.74 3.25
CA ALA A 75 31.78 8.27 2.14
C ALA A 75 30.96 9.33 1.38
N GLU A 76 31.64 10.34 0.85
CA GLU A 76 31.01 11.57 0.35
C GLU A 76 29.97 11.30 -0.74
N GLU A 77 30.30 10.38 -1.65
CA GLU A 77 29.47 9.93 -2.77
C GLU A 77 28.18 9.19 -2.34
N TYR A 78 28.12 8.68 -1.10
CA TYR A 78 26.94 7.98 -0.55
C TYR A 78 26.24 8.79 0.54
N ARG A 79 26.58 10.08 0.69
CA ARG A 79 25.83 10.96 1.61
C ARG A 79 24.43 11.20 1.07
N ARG A 80 23.47 11.31 2.00
CA ARG A 80 22.03 11.49 1.69
C ARG A 80 21.39 10.34 0.89
N THR A 81 22.12 9.24 0.61
CA THR A 81 21.56 7.95 0.17
C THR A 81 21.18 7.07 1.36
N GLY A 82 20.99 7.68 2.54
CA GLY A 82 20.54 7.07 3.80
C GLY A 82 21.36 5.88 4.32
N VAL A 83 22.61 5.74 3.88
CA VAL A 83 23.62 4.85 4.48
C VAL A 83 23.77 5.10 5.98
N ALA A 84 23.80 6.37 6.41
CA ALA A 84 23.85 6.73 7.83
C ALA A 84 22.68 6.16 8.63
N SER A 85 21.46 6.17 8.08
CA SER A 85 20.29 5.60 8.75
C SER A 85 20.37 4.08 8.85
N ALA A 86 20.89 3.40 7.83
CA ALA A 86 21.08 1.95 7.86
C ALA A 86 22.14 1.55 8.91
N LEU A 87 23.26 2.27 8.98
CA LEU A 87 24.29 2.07 10.01
C LEU A 87 23.75 2.32 11.41
N MET A 88 22.96 3.39 11.60
CA MET A 88 22.32 3.68 12.87
C MET A 88 21.32 2.59 13.29
N ALA A 89 20.58 2.00 12.35
CA ALA A 89 19.68 0.89 12.66
C ALA A 89 20.44 -0.32 13.21
N ALA A 90 21.55 -0.71 12.57
CA ALA A 90 22.40 -1.80 13.05
C ALA A 90 23.04 -1.50 14.43
N ILE A 91 23.42 -0.24 14.66
CA ILE A 91 23.92 0.23 15.97
C ILE A 91 22.85 0.09 17.05
N VAL A 92 21.63 0.54 16.78
CA VAL A 92 20.49 0.48 17.71
C VAL A 92 20.12 -0.96 18.01
N GLU A 93 20.01 -1.81 16.99
CA GLU A 93 19.72 -3.24 17.14
C GLU A 93 20.74 -3.92 18.06
N ARG A 94 22.04 -3.65 17.84
CA ARG A 94 23.10 -4.18 18.69
C ARG A 94 23.06 -3.64 20.11
N ALA A 95 22.75 -2.36 20.28
CA ALA A 95 22.61 -1.75 21.60
C ALA A 95 21.47 -2.40 22.41
N VAL A 96 20.32 -2.62 21.78
CA VAL A 96 19.16 -3.31 22.37
C VAL A 96 19.52 -4.75 22.73
N ALA A 97 20.17 -5.48 21.83
CA ALA A 97 20.63 -6.85 22.08
C ALA A 97 21.61 -6.97 23.26
N LEU A 98 22.33 -5.90 23.57
CA LEU A 98 23.25 -5.81 24.71
C LEU A 98 22.60 -5.24 25.98
N GLY A 99 21.28 -4.97 25.98
CA GLY A 99 20.52 -4.54 27.15
C GLY A 99 20.53 -3.03 27.43
N ALA A 100 20.97 -2.21 26.48
CA ALA A 100 20.86 -0.77 26.60
C ALA A 100 19.41 -0.29 26.34
N TYR A 101 19.00 0.78 27.02
CA TYR A 101 17.73 1.49 26.74
C TYR A 101 17.91 2.98 26.44
N THR A 102 19.12 3.52 26.60
CA THR A 102 19.45 4.92 26.25
C THR A 102 20.56 4.96 25.21
N LEU A 103 20.41 5.78 24.17
CA LEU A 103 21.45 6.09 23.20
C LEU A 103 22.08 7.46 23.53
N LYS A 104 23.41 7.55 23.49
CA LYS A 104 24.20 8.76 23.68
C LYS A 104 25.28 8.89 22.62
N LEU A 105 25.63 10.13 22.29
CA LEU A 105 26.76 10.44 21.42
C LEU A 105 27.34 11.82 21.72
N GLU A 106 28.58 12.00 21.28
CA GLU A 106 29.27 13.29 21.23
C GLU A 106 29.48 13.68 19.76
N VAL A 107 29.03 14.88 19.38
CA VAL A 107 29.19 15.41 18.02
C VAL A 107 29.79 16.81 18.09
N ARG A 108 30.65 17.17 17.14
CA ARG A 108 31.23 18.51 17.03
C ARG A 108 30.12 19.54 16.91
N GLU A 109 30.15 20.59 17.72
CA GLU A 109 29.11 21.63 17.72
C GLU A 109 28.98 22.30 16.34
N THR A 110 30.10 22.40 15.61
CA THR A 110 30.17 22.98 14.26
C THR A 110 29.66 22.06 13.15
N SER A 111 29.45 20.76 13.40
CA SER A 111 28.98 19.80 12.39
C SER A 111 27.46 19.85 12.21
N GLY A 112 26.95 20.96 11.65
CA GLY A 112 25.51 21.24 11.51
C GLY A 112 24.71 20.11 10.84
N GLU A 113 25.27 19.46 9.81
CA GLU A 113 24.62 18.34 9.13
C GLU A 113 24.43 17.11 10.03
N ALA A 114 25.46 16.73 10.80
CA ALA A 114 25.40 15.61 11.72
C ALA A 114 24.43 15.90 12.88
N VAL A 115 24.48 17.12 13.43
CA VAL A 115 23.55 17.55 14.48
C VAL A 115 22.10 17.52 13.97
N ALA A 116 21.84 18.00 12.76
CA ALA A 116 20.52 17.93 12.15
C ALA A 116 20.05 16.49 11.94
N PHE A 117 20.94 15.60 11.47
CA PHE A 117 20.65 14.19 11.32
C PHE A 117 20.23 13.53 12.63
N TYR A 118 20.99 13.72 13.72
CA TYR A 118 20.68 13.15 15.02
C TYR A 118 19.40 13.73 15.64
N ARG A 119 19.16 15.04 15.51
CA ARG A 119 17.87 15.64 15.93
C ARG A 119 16.69 15.01 15.20
N ALA A 120 16.85 14.74 13.91
CA ALA A 120 15.82 14.14 13.10
C ALA A 120 15.57 12.66 13.44
N LEU A 121 16.47 12.01 14.19
CA LEU A 121 16.27 10.70 14.82
C LEU A 121 15.68 10.77 16.24
N GLY A 122 15.34 11.98 16.72
CA GLY A 122 14.77 12.20 18.04
C GLY A 122 15.79 12.48 19.15
N LEU A 123 17.08 12.60 18.84
CA LEU A 123 18.09 12.94 19.85
C LEU A 123 18.02 14.41 20.24
N VAL A 124 18.09 14.68 21.55
CA VAL A 124 18.10 16.03 22.13
C VAL A 124 19.47 16.34 22.72
N VAL A 125 19.83 17.62 22.76
CA VAL A 125 21.09 18.06 23.39
C VAL A 125 20.94 17.99 24.91
N THR A 126 21.81 17.24 25.57
CA THR A 126 21.79 17.06 27.03
C THR A 126 23.01 17.63 27.74
N GLY A 127 24.01 18.10 26.99
CA GLY A 127 25.19 18.72 27.57
C GLY A 127 26.19 19.20 26.52
N ARG A 128 27.29 19.78 27.00
CA ARG A 128 28.40 20.26 26.18
C ARG A 128 29.73 19.96 26.87
N ARG A 129 30.75 19.58 26.11
CA ARG A 129 32.14 19.44 26.56
C ARG A 129 33.00 20.46 25.83
N VAL A 130 33.59 21.37 26.61
CA VAL A 130 34.47 22.43 26.09
C VAL A 130 35.79 21.82 25.65
N ASP A 131 36.30 22.25 24.49
CA ASP A 131 37.59 21.85 23.91
C ASP A 131 37.79 20.33 23.73
N TYR A 132 36.69 19.56 23.65
CA TYR A 132 36.77 18.09 23.58
C TYR A 132 37.50 17.60 22.34
N TYR A 133 37.27 18.26 21.20
CA TYR A 133 37.94 17.94 19.95
C TYR A 133 39.22 18.75 19.70
N GLY A 134 39.70 19.49 20.69
CA GLY A 134 40.86 20.36 20.60
C GLY A 134 40.50 21.82 20.91
N PRO A 135 41.49 22.72 20.95
CA PRO A 135 41.25 24.12 21.32
C PRO A 135 40.23 24.79 20.39
N GLY A 136 39.12 25.27 20.94
CA GLY A 136 38.02 25.91 20.22
C GLY A 136 37.04 24.93 19.55
N GLU A 137 37.17 23.62 19.76
CA GLU A 137 36.31 22.61 19.14
C GLU A 137 35.49 21.84 20.20
N ASP A 138 34.37 22.44 20.58
CA ASP A 138 33.43 21.87 21.54
C ASP A 138 32.67 20.66 20.98
N ALA A 139 32.32 19.73 21.87
CA ALA A 139 31.40 18.64 21.58
C ALA A 139 30.05 18.89 22.27
N ILE A 140 28.95 18.75 21.54
CA ILE A 140 27.63 18.64 22.15
C ILE A 140 27.32 17.17 22.43
N ILE A 141 26.75 16.91 23.60
CA ILE A 141 26.28 15.58 24.01
C ILE A 141 24.81 15.51 23.63
N MET A 142 24.44 14.49 22.86
CA MET A 142 23.06 14.24 22.47
C MET A 142 22.60 12.87 22.98
N SER A 143 21.34 12.77 23.42
CA SER A 143 20.76 11.51 23.88
C SER A 143 19.29 11.33 23.52
N ALA A 144 18.83 10.08 23.49
CA ALA A 144 17.42 9.69 23.39
C ALA A 144 17.19 8.29 23.97
N PRO A 145 15.95 7.94 24.37
CA PRO A 145 15.55 6.56 24.56
C PRO A 145 15.76 5.74 23.28
N LEU A 146 16.34 4.54 23.38
CA LEU A 146 16.63 3.70 22.20
C LEU A 146 15.35 3.34 21.42
N ALA A 147 14.26 3.05 22.12
CA ALA A 147 12.97 2.74 21.51
C ALA A 147 12.43 3.88 20.62
N ASP A 148 12.69 5.14 20.98
CA ASP A 148 12.28 6.28 20.15
C ASP A 148 13.09 6.36 18.86
N VAL A 149 14.41 6.16 18.97
CA VAL A 149 15.32 6.17 17.81
C VAL A 149 15.00 5.00 16.88
N GLU A 150 14.77 3.81 17.42
CA GLU A 150 14.37 2.61 16.69
C GLU A 150 13.08 2.87 15.90
N ARG A 151 12.05 3.41 16.56
CA ARG A 151 10.78 3.75 15.91
C ARG A 151 10.97 4.70 14.73
N VAL A 152 11.75 5.77 14.89
CA VAL A 152 11.99 6.74 13.79
C VAL A 152 12.77 6.08 12.63
N LEU A 153 13.76 5.24 12.94
CA LEU A 153 14.55 4.53 11.92
C LEU A 153 13.69 3.53 11.14
N THR A 154 12.82 2.78 11.81
CA THR A 154 11.87 1.85 11.18
C THR A 154 10.89 2.59 10.27
N GLN A 155 10.34 3.72 10.72
CA GLN A 155 9.47 4.57 9.88
C GLN A 155 10.20 5.08 8.63
N ARG A 156 11.47 5.50 8.75
CA ARG A 156 12.27 5.95 7.61
C ARG A 156 12.63 4.83 6.65
N ALA A 157 12.94 3.63 7.15
CA ALA A 157 13.21 2.47 6.31
C ALA A 157 11.95 2.08 5.50
N ALA A 158 10.77 2.11 6.14
CA ALA A 158 9.49 1.92 5.46
C ALA A 158 9.26 2.99 4.37
N ALA A 159 9.42 4.27 4.67
CA ALA A 159 9.28 5.35 3.67
C ALA A 159 10.24 5.22 2.47
N ARG A 160 11.47 4.73 2.68
CA ARG A 160 12.44 4.54 1.60
C ARG A 160 12.12 3.35 0.69
N THR A 161 11.38 2.37 1.18
CA THR A 161 10.82 1.29 0.36
C THR A 161 9.47 1.67 -0.27
N ALA A 162 8.81 2.72 0.22
CA ALA A 162 7.48 3.16 -0.23
C ALA A 162 7.48 4.01 -1.53
N ASN A 163 8.62 4.60 -1.91
CA ASN A 163 8.73 5.52 -3.07
C ASN A 163 9.50 4.92 -4.27
N GLY A 164 9.77 3.62 -4.27
CA GLY A 164 10.44 2.90 -5.36
C GLY A 164 9.53 1.85 -6.02
N PRO A 165 9.93 1.28 -7.17
CA PRO A 165 9.24 0.13 -7.75
C PRO A 165 9.18 -1.03 -6.75
N TRP A 166 8.13 -1.85 -6.87
CA TRP A 166 7.84 -2.90 -5.91
C TRP A 166 9.05 -3.84 -5.67
N PRO A 167 9.38 -4.21 -4.41
CA PRO A 167 10.57 -5.01 -4.13
C PRO A 167 10.44 -6.42 -4.74
N ARG A 168 11.42 -6.82 -5.56
CA ARG A 168 11.51 -8.15 -6.19
C ARG A 168 12.51 -9.05 -5.47
N GLY A 169 12.31 -10.37 -5.56
CA GLY A 169 13.34 -11.37 -5.23
C GLY A 169 13.30 -11.97 -3.82
N THR A 170 12.16 -11.91 -3.14
CA THR A 170 11.94 -12.66 -1.89
C THR A 170 11.06 -13.89 -2.13
N ASN A 171 10.99 -14.81 -1.17
CA ASN A 171 10.37 -16.12 -1.34
C ASN A 171 9.21 -16.39 -0.37
N GLU A 172 8.75 -15.40 0.40
CA GLU A 172 7.66 -15.62 1.35
C GLU A 172 6.38 -16.08 0.65
N ILE A 173 5.73 -17.10 1.20
CA ILE A 173 4.45 -17.62 0.74
C ILE A 173 3.34 -17.02 1.58
N VAL A 174 2.51 -16.20 0.96
CA VAL A 174 1.36 -15.54 1.61
C VAL A 174 0.08 -16.14 1.06
N LEU A 175 -0.76 -16.69 1.95
CA LEU A 175 -2.16 -16.99 1.65
C LEU A 175 -2.99 -15.74 1.93
N ALA A 176 -3.82 -15.33 0.98
CA ALA A 176 -4.76 -14.22 1.14
C ALA A 176 -6.21 -14.70 1.06
N ILE A 177 -7.10 -14.05 1.82
CA ILE A 177 -8.53 -14.36 1.88
C ILE A 177 -9.34 -13.07 1.71
N GLU A 178 -10.33 -13.09 0.83
CA GLU A 178 -11.26 -11.99 0.56
C GLU A 178 -12.70 -12.49 0.66
N THR A 179 -13.50 -11.83 1.52
CA THR A 179 -14.91 -12.15 1.81
C THR A 179 -15.70 -10.88 2.19
N SER A 180 -15.38 -9.72 1.59
CA SER A 180 -15.99 -8.43 1.98
C SER A 180 -17.41 -8.25 1.48
N CYS A 181 -17.78 -8.86 0.35
CA CYS A 181 -19.08 -8.69 -0.31
C CYS A 181 -19.71 -10.02 -0.73
N ASP A 182 -19.64 -10.40 -2.01
CA ASP A 182 -20.30 -11.58 -2.57
C ASP A 182 -19.36 -12.52 -3.35
N GLU A 183 -18.06 -12.24 -3.32
CA GLU A 183 -17.00 -13.16 -3.74
C GLU A 183 -16.32 -13.82 -2.53
N THR A 184 -16.28 -15.15 -2.50
CA THR A 184 -15.36 -15.87 -1.60
C THR A 184 -14.10 -16.17 -2.38
N ALA A 185 -12.98 -15.57 -2.00
CA ALA A 185 -11.73 -15.76 -2.75
C ALA A 185 -10.55 -16.11 -1.85
N ALA A 186 -9.65 -16.92 -2.39
CA ALA A 186 -8.35 -17.21 -1.80
C ALA A 186 -7.26 -17.22 -2.87
N ALA A 187 -6.08 -16.71 -2.52
CA ALA A 187 -4.94 -16.63 -3.42
C ALA A 187 -3.66 -16.94 -2.67
N VAL A 188 -2.72 -17.61 -3.33
CA VAL A 188 -1.38 -17.85 -2.79
C VAL A 188 -0.38 -17.08 -3.63
N MET A 189 0.49 -16.32 -2.98
CA MET A 189 1.49 -15.49 -3.62
C MET A 189 2.88 -15.79 -3.06
N ARG A 190 3.89 -15.78 -3.95
CA ARG A 190 5.30 -15.86 -3.59
C ARG A 190 5.98 -14.52 -3.79
N GLY A 191 6.68 -14.07 -2.76
CA GLY A 191 7.57 -12.91 -2.85
C GLY A 191 6.89 -11.61 -3.26
N GLY A 192 5.57 -11.51 -3.04
CA GLY A 192 4.76 -10.34 -3.40
C GLY A 192 4.66 -10.04 -4.90
N THR A 193 5.10 -10.95 -5.78
CA THR A 193 5.16 -10.69 -7.23
C THR A 193 4.70 -11.86 -8.09
N GLU A 194 4.85 -13.09 -7.59
CA GLU A 194 4.45 -14.29 -8.32
C GLU A 194 3.14 -14.82 -7.73
N LEU A 195 2.06 -14.74 -8.51
CA LEU A 195 0.76 -15.29 -8.14
C LEU A 195 0.73 -16.79 -8.45
N LEU A 196 0.78 -17.64 -7.42
CA LEU A 196 0.79 -19.10 -7.55
C LEU A 196 -0.62 -19.66 -7.78
N SER A 197 -1.62 -19.05 -7.14
CA SER A 197 -3.02 -19.39 -7.34
C SER A 197 -3.93 -18.21 -7.03
N ASN A 198 -5.11 -18.20 -7.66
CA ASN A 198 -6.20 -17.27 -7.37
C ASN A 198 -7.52 -17.99 -7.68
N VAL A 199 -8.30 -18.25 -6.64
CA VAL A 199 -9.57 -18.98 -6.71
C VAL A 199 -10.67 -18.03 -6.23
N VAL A 200 -11.74 -17.93 -7.01
CA VAL A 200 -12.88 -17.07 -6.72
C VAL A 200 -14.16 -17.90 -6.88
N ALA A 201 -14.94 -18.00 -5.81
CA ALA A 201 -16.30 -18.51 -5.82
C ALA A 201 -17.27 -17.34 -5.71
N SER A 202 -17.78 -16.89 -6.86
CA SER A 202 -18.75 -15.79 -6.95
C SER A 202 -20.16 -16.26 -6.60
N GLN A 203 -20.92 -15.40 -5.91
CA GLN A 203 -22.29 -15.69 -5.48
C GLN A 203 -23.36 -15.01 -6.37
N VAL A 204 -22.97 -14.46 -7.52
CA VAL A 204 -23.86 -13.72 -8.43
C VAL A 204 -25.18 -14.46 -8.70
N ASP A 205 -25.13 -15.77 -8.95
CA ASP A 205 -26.33 -16.57 -9.22
C ASP A 205 -27.33 -16.58 -8.06
N PHE A 206 -26.87 -16.54 -6.82
CA PHE A 206 -27.73 -16.51 -5.63
C PHE A 206 -28.40 -15.14 -5.44
N HIS A 207 -27.70 -14.06 -5.80
CA HIS A 207 -28.18 -12.68 -5.63
C HIS A 207 -29.01 -12.18 -6.82
N SER A 208 -28.81 -12.75 -8.01
CA SER A 208 -29.50 -12.39 -9.26
C SER A 208 -31.03 -12.32 -9.11
N ARG A 209 -31.61 -13.25 -8.34
CA ARG A 209 -33.06 -13.36 -8.10
C ARG A 209 -33.63 -12.22 -7.27
N PHE A 210 -32.79 -11.51 -6.53
CA PHE A 210 -33.17 -10.37 -5.69
C PHE A 210 -32.82 -9.03 -6.36
N GLY A 211 -32.02 -9.07 -7.44
CA GLY A 211 -31.56 -7.90 -8.19
C GLY A 211 -30.61 -7.03 -7.37
N GLY A 212 -29.72 -7.68 -6.59
CA GLY A 212 -28.72 -7.06 -5.73
C GLY A 212 -28.28 -7.99 -4.60
N VAL A 213 -27.14 -7.69 -3.97
CA VAL A 213 -26.56 -8.50 -2.89
C VAL A 213 -27.46 -8.50 -1.66
N VAL A 214 -27.78 -9.69 -1.14
CA VAL A 214 -28.51 -9.89 0.12
C VAL A 214 -27.51 -10.26 1.23
N PRO A 215 -27.26 -9.39 2.23
CA PRO A 215 -26.15 -9.59 3.18
C PRO A 215 -26.16 -10.92 3.95
N GLU A 216 -27.34 -11.40 4.36
CA GLU A 216 -27.46 -12.67 5.09
C GLU A 216 -27.17 -13.88 4.18
N ILE A 217 -27.59 -13.83 2.91
CA ILE A 217 -27.26 -14.87 1.93
C ILE A 217 -25.75 -14.87 1.70
N ALA A 218 -25.16 -13.69 1.55
CA ALA A 218 -23.73 -13.57 1.29
C ALA A 218 -22.89 -14.18 2.40
N SER A 219 -23.20 -13.82 3.65
CA SER A 219 -22.53 -14.36 4.85
C SER A 219 -22.59 -15.89 4.89
N ARG A 220 -23.76 -16.50 4.64
CA ARG A 220 -23.91 -17.97 4.62
C ARG A 220 -23.12 -18.64 3.50
N LYS A 221 -23.08 -18.01 2.32
CA LYS A 221 -22.35 -18.56 1.18
C LYS A 221 -20.83 -18.51 1.38
N HIS A 222 -20.30 -17.49 2.06
CA HIS A 222 -18.90 -17.53 2.49
C HIS A 222 -18.60 -18.71 3.42
N ILE A 223 -19.47 -18.99 4.40
CA ILE A 223 -19.30 -20.13 5.31
C ILE A 223 -19.26 -21.46 4.55
N GLU A 224 -20.17 -21.63 3.58
CA GLU A 224 -20.25 -22.84 2.76
C GLU A 224 -19.02 -23.03 1.86
N ALA A 225 -18.43 -21.93 1.35
CA ALA A 225 -17.39 -21.97 0.32
C ALA A 225 -15.95 -21.87 0.84
N ILE A 226 -15.71 -21.17 1.95
CA ILE A 226 -14.37 -20.72 2.35
C ILE A 226 -13.35 -21.86 2.49
N VAL A 227 -13.76 -23.01 3.05
CA VAL A 227 -12.87 -24.17 3.21
C VAL A 227 -12.41 -24.69 1.85
N GLY A 228 -13.35 -24.97 0.95
CA GLY A 228 -13.04 -25.51 -0.37
C GLY A 228 -12.25 -24.53 -1.25
N VAL A 229 -12.56 -23.23 -1.16
CA VAL A 229 -11.82 -22.18 -1.89
C VAL A 229 -10.37 -22.09 -1.42
N VAL A 230 -10.11 -22.16 -0.11
CA VAL A 230 -8.75 -22.14 0.44
C VAL A 230 -8.00 -23.42 0.10
N GLU A 231 -8.63 -24.60 0.26
CA GLU A 231 -8.03 -25.88 -0.12
C GLU A 231 -7.63 -25.92 -1.60
N GLU A 232 -8.54 -25.49 -2.48
CA GLU A 232 -8.25 -25.42 -3.91
C GLU A 232 -7.12 -24.42 -4.23
N ALA A 233 -7.07 -23.28 -3.52
CA ALA A 233 -5.98 -22.31 -3.72
C ALA A 233 -4.62 -22.88 -3.30
N LEU A 234 -4.54 -23.62 -2.18
CA LEU A 234 -3.32 -24.29 -1.73
C LEU A 234 -2.91 -25.41 -2.70
N ASP A 235 -3.87 -26.23 -3.14
CA ASP A 235 -3.64 -27.31 -4.10
C ASP A 235 -3.14 -26.78 -5.44
N ARG A 236 -3.76 -25.75 -6.02
CA ARG A 236 -3.31 -25.13 -7.28
C ARG A 236 -1.92 -24.52 -7.14
N ALA A 237 -1.58 -23.98 -5.97
CA ALA A 237 -0.25 -23.43 -5.68
C ALA A 237 0.80 -24.50 -5.35
N GLN A 238 0.38 -25.76 -5.19
CA GLN A 238 1.24 -26.89 -4.81
C GLN A 238 2.00 -26.64 -3.49
N VAL A 239 1.31 -26.04 -2.51
CA VAL A 239 1.82 -25.79 -1.16
C VAL A 239 0.83 -26.29 -0.11
N THR A 240 1.31 -26.45 1.11
CA THR A 240 0.49 -26.82 2.27
C THR A 240 0.41 -25.66 3.26
N VAL A 241 -0.50 -25.75 4.23
CA VAL A 241 -0.62 -24.76 5.31
C VAL A 241 0.67 -24.57 6.14
N ARG A 242 1.60 -25.54 6.10
CA ARG A 242 2.89 -25.47 6.80
C ARG A 242 3.95 -24.67 6.05
N ASP A 243 3.74 -24.45 4.77
CA ASP A 243 4.66 -23.69 3.91
C ASP A 243 4.34 -22.19 3.92
N LEU A 244 3.26 -21.78 4.59
CA LEU A 244 2.81 -20.39 4.66
C LEU A 244 3.67 -19.59 5.64
N ASP A 245 4.25 -18.50 5.14
CA ASP A 245 4.99 -17.53 5.95
C ASP A 245 4.06 -16.46 6.55
N ALA A 246 2.87 -16.27 5.99
CA ALA A 246 1.86 -15.36 6.50
C ALA A 246 0.45 -15.66 5.95
N ILE A 247 -0.54 -15.12 6.64
CA ILE A 247 -1.95 -15.13 6.22
C ILE A 247 -2.43 -13.68 6.16
N ALA A 248 -2.84 -13.23 4.98
CA ALA A 248 -3.48 -11.95 4.76
C ALA A 248 -5.00 -12.13 4.67
N VAL A 249 -5.76 -11.19 5.22
CA VAL A 249 -7.22 -11.24 5.16
C VAL A 249 -7.81 -9.84 5.06
N THR A 250 -8.84 -9.69 4.23
CA THR A 250 -9.66 -8.48 4.24
C THR A 250 -10.43 -8.38 5.55
N TYR A 251 -10.18 -7.33 6.32
CA TYR A 251 -10.91 -7.08 7.58
C TYR A 251 -11.82 -5.85 7.50
N GLY A 252 -11.83 -5.15 6.37
CA GLY A 252 -12.72 -4.03 6.08
C GLY A 252 -12.26 -3.18 4.90
N PRO A 253 -13.07 -2.24 4.40
CA PRO A 253 -14.52 -2.14 4.64
C PRO A 253 -15.29 -3.26 3.92
N GLY A 254 -16.58 -3.42 4.24
CA GLY A 254 -17.44 -4.45 3.64
C GLY A 254 -18.66 -4.84 4.49
N LEU A 255 -19.40 -5.84 4.04
CA LEU A 255 -20.54 -6.40 4.77
C LEU A 255 -20.03 -7.12 6.02
N ILE A 256 -20.41 -6.64 7.21
CA ILE A 256 -19.86 -7.14 8.48
C ILE A 256 -20.02 -8.67 8.64
N GLY A 257 -21.17 -9.22 8.27
CA GLY A 257 -21.42 -10.66 8.34
C GLY A 257 -20.52 -11.48 7.42
N ALA A 258 -20.17 -10.93 6.26
CA ALA A 258 -19.27 -11.54 5.29
C ALA A 258 -17.80 -11.46 5.76
N LEU A 259 -17.36 -10.27 6.19
CA LEU A 259 -16.00 -10.03 6.70
C LEU A 259 -15.65 -10.94 7.89
N VAL A 260 -16.59 -11.11 8.84
CA VAL A 260 -16.37 -11.93 10.04
C VAL A 260 -16.02 -13.38 9.67
N VAL A 261 -16.56 -13.92 8.58
CA VAL A 261 -16.26 -15.29 8.13
C VAL A 261 -14.79 -15.42 7.73
N GLY A 262 -14.31 -14.54 6.84
CA GLY A 262 -12.91 -14.52 6.42
C GLY A 262 -11.95 -14.27 7.58
N VAL A 263 -12.22 -13.25 8.40
CA VAL A 263 -11.37 -12.90 9.56
C VAL A 263 -11.32 -14.04 10.58
N ALA A 264 -12.44 -14.70 10.89
CA ALA A 264 -12.46 -15.82 11.83
C ALA A 264 -11.69 -17.03 11.29
N TYR A 265 -11.85 -17.36 10.01
CA TYR A 265 -11.12 -18.44 9.36
C TYR A 265 -9.61 -18.17 9.36
N ALA A 266 -9.20 -16.97 8.94
CA ALA A 266 -7.79 -16.56 8.90
C ALA A 266 -7.13 -16.59 10.28
N LYS A 267 -7.84 -16.14 11.34
CA LYS A 267 -7.36 -16.26 12.73
C LYS A 267 -7.19 -17.71 13.16
N GLY A 268 -8.16 -18.57 12.86
CA GLY A 268 -8.06 -20.00 13.16
C GLY A 268 -6.83 -20.63 12.52
N LEU A 269 -6.58 -20.31 11.25
CA LEU A 269 -5.41 -20.80 10.52
C LEU A 269 -4.10 -20.22 11.07
N ALA A 270 -4.06 -18.93 11.41
CA ALA A 270 -2.90 -18.30 12.04
C ALA A 270 -2.57 -18.93 13.40
N MET A 271 -3.59 -19.22 14.21
CA MET A 271 -3.42 -19.92 15.49
C MET A 271 -2.93 -21.35 15.31
N ALA A 272 -3.41 -22.07 14.29
CA ALA A 272 -3.02 -23.45 14.03
C ALA A 272 -1.58 -23.59 13.48
N THR A 273 -1.14 -22.61 12.68
CA THR A 273 0.16 -22.64 12.00
C THR A 273 1.25 -21.86 12.74
N GLY A 274 0.88 -20.89 13.57
CA GLY A 274 1.79 -19.89 14.14
C GLY A 274 2.21 -18.80 13.15
N ALA A 275 1.66 -18.81 11.92
CA ALA A 275 1.98 -17.81 10.92
C ALA A 275 1.40 -16.44 11.31
N PRO A 276 2.12 -15.34 11.03
CA PRO A 276 1.61 -13.99 11.24
C PRO A 276 0.34 -13.73 10.44
N LEU A 277 -0.64 -13.11 11.09
CA LEU A 277 -1.86 -12.61 10.47
C LEU A 277 -1.69 -11.13 10.07
N VAL A 278 -2.13 -10.79 8.87
CA VAL A 278 -2.09 -9.43 8.31
C VAL A 278 -3.50 -9.02 7.90
N GLY A 279 -3.96 -7.89 8.43
CA GLY A 279 -5.25 -7.31 8.09
C GLY A 279 -5.07 -6.33 6.95
N VAL A 280 -5.82 -6.52 5.87
CA VAL A 280 -5.74 -5.70 4.66
C VAL A 280 -7.01 -4.88 4.52
N ASN A 281 -6.85 -3.59 4.18
CA ASN A 281 -7.97 -2.77 3.76
C ASN A 281 -8.38 -3.16 2.34
N HIS A 282 -9.66 -3.46 2.11
CA HIS A 282 -10.19 -3.88 0.82
C HIS A 282 -9.89 -2.89 -0.32
N LEU A 283 -10.02 -1.58 -0.06
CA LEU A 283 -9.73 -0.53 -1.04
C LEU A 283 -8.24 -0.39 -1.31
N GLU A 284 -7.41 -0.59 -0.28
CA GLU A 284 -5.95 -0.68 -0.45
C GLU A 284 -5.59 -1.85 -1.38
N GLY A 285 -6.23 -3.01 -1.20
CA GLY A 285 -6.10 -4.15 -2.11
C GLY A 285 -6.37 -3.76 -3.58
N HIS A 286 -7.50 -3.11 -3.85
CA HIS A 286 -7.85 -2.61 -5.18
C HIS A 286 -6.78 -1.67 -5.77
N ILE A 287 -6.20 -0.77 -4.97
CA ILE A 287 -5.13 0.12 -5.43
C ILE A 287 -3.86 -0.69 -5.77
N PHE A 288 -3.50 -1.68 -4.95
CA PHE A 288 -2.33 -2.54 -5.19
C PHE A 288 -2.53 -3.52 -6.36
N ALA A 289 -3.76 -3.79 -6.80
CA ALA A 289 -4.01 -4.65 -7.96
C ALA A 289 -3.28 -4.17 -9.23
N ALA A 290 -3.07 -2.86 -9.38
CA ALA A 290 -2.31 -2.30 -10.51
C ALA A 290 -0.84 -2.74 -10.52
N VAL A 291 -0.25 -2.95 -9.34
CA VAL A 291 1.15 -3.37 -9.18
C VAL A 291 1.37 -4.83 -9.61
N LEU A 292 0.33 -5.66 -9.54
CA LEU A 292 0.42 -7.05 -9.98
C LEU A 292 0.59 -7.18 -11.49
N ASP A 293 -0.09 -6.33 -12.25
CA ASP A 293 -0.05 -6.35 -13.71
C ASP A 293 1.13 -5.53 -14.23
N ASP A 294 1.41 -4.38 -13.60
CA ASP A 294 2.57 -3.55 -13.90
C ASP A 294 3.37 -3.19 -12.63
N PRO A 295 4.45 -3.94 -12.32
CA PRO A 295 5.30 -3.66 -11.17
C PRO A 295 6.08 -2.33 -11.25
N ALA A 296 6.04 -1.62 -12.39
CA ALA A 296 6.62 -0.29 -12.52
C ALA A 296 5.72 0.81 -11.95
N VAL A 297 4.44 0.51 -11.69
CA VAL A 297 3.53 1.43 -11.00
C VAL A 297 4.08 1.74 -9.61
N ALA A 298 4.37 3.01 -9.38
CA ALA A 298 4.88 3.50 -8.10
C ALA A 298 4.33 4.90 -7.81
N PRO A 299 4.05 5.22 -6.53
CA PRO A 299 3.72 6.56 -6.07
C PRO A 299 4.77 7.62 -6.46
N PRO A 300 4.38 8.89 -6.61
CA PRO A 300 3.04 9.43 -6.37
C PRO A 300 2.05 9.11 -7.50
N ILE A 301 0.85 8.66 -7.14
CA ILE A 301 -0.24 8.33 -8.08
C ILE A 301 -1.58 8.93 -7.63
N ILE A 302 -2.48 9.11 -8.60
CA ILE A 302 -3.91 9.25 -8.33
C ILE A 302 -4.58 7.90 -8.59
N ALA A 303 -5.32 7.37 -7.62
CA ALA A 303 -6.12 6.18 -7.77
C ALA A 303 -7.61 6.58 -7.85
N LEU A 304 -8.27 6.21 -8.95
CA LEU A 304 -9.72 6.23 -9.07
C LEU A 304 -10.24 4.83 -8.76
N VAL A 305 -10.86 4.67 -7.58
CA VAL A 305 -11.44 3.41 -7.12
C VAL A 305 -12.94 3.43 -7.37
N VAL A 306 -13.41 2.59 -8.29
CA VAL A 306 -14.81 2.53 -8.73
C VAL A 306 -15.29 1.08 -8.73
N SER A 307 -15.98 0.68 -7.68
CA SER A 307 -16.56 -0.67 -7.50
C SER A 307 -18.08 -0.63 -7.37
N GLY A 308 -18.69 -1.76 -7.01
CA GLY A 308 -20.11 -1.84 -6.68
C GLY A 308 -20.52 -0.90 -5.56
N GLY A 309 -19.73 -0.86 -4.48
CA GLY A 309 -20.01 -0.08 -3.26
C GLY A 309 -19.15 1.15 -3.03
N HIS A 310 -18.15 1.41 -3.89
CA HIS A 310 -17.22 2.53 -3.70
C HIS A 310 -17.03 3.34 -4.97
N THR A 311 -17.03 4.66 -4.83
CA THR A 311 -16.52 5.60 -5.84
C THR A 311 -15.70 6.64 -5.11
N SER A 312 -14.38 6.56 -5.22
CA SER A 312 -13.46 7.48 -4.56
C SER A 312 -12.27 7.83 -5.43
N LEU A 313 -11.75 9.04 -5.23
CA LEU A 313 -10.54 9.55 -5.84
C LEU A 313 -9.51 9.78 -4.73
N VAL A 314 -8.39 9.08 -4.80
CA VAL A 314 -7.39 9.00 -3.73
C VAL A 314 -6.04 9.42 -4.29
N HIS A 315 -5.37 10.36 -3.62
CA HIS A 315 -3.96 10.64 -3.87
C HIS A 315 -3.11 9.74 -2.99
N VAL A 316 -2.20 8.99 -3.61
CA VAL A 316 -1.26 8.10 -2.95
C VAL A 316 0.14 8.67 -3.16
N PRO A 317 0.62 9.57 -2.27
CA PRO A 317 1.95 10.12 -2.37
C PRO A 317 3.05 9.07 -2.16
N GLU A 318 2.81 8.11 -1.28
CA GLU A 318 3.69 6.98 -0.95
C GLU A 318 2.82 5.76 -0.66
N TRP A 319 3.33 4.53 -0.85
CA TRP A 319 2.57 3.34 -0.48
C TRP A 319 2.19 3.36 1.01
N GLY A 320 0.93 3.06 1.33
CA GLY A 320 0.34 3.15 2.68
C GLY A 320 0.04 4.55 3.18
N VAL A 321 0.28 5.59 2.38
CA VAL A 321 -0.15 6.96 2.70
C VAL A 321 -1.26 7.31 1.73
N TYR A 322 -2.49 7.36 2.23
CA TYR A 322 -3.68 7.60 1.42
C TYR A 322 -4.32 8.94 1.77
N ARG A 323 -4.64 9.74 0.76
CA ARG A 323 -5.38 10.99 0.91
C ARG A 323 -6.61 10.96 0.01
N THR A 324 -7.76 10.64 0.59
CA THR A 324 -9.04 10.70 -0.13
C THR A 324 -9.35 12.15 -0.51
N LEU A 325 -9.28 12.45 -1.81
CA LEU A 325 -9.58 13.77 -2.36
C LEU A 325 -11.09 13.99 -2.45
N GLY A 326 -11.82 12.93 -2.79
CA GLY A 326 -13.27 12.94 -2.83
C GLY A 326 -13.85 11.54 -2.95
N GLN A 327 -15.10 11.41 -2.52
CA GLN A 327 -15.87 10.18 -2.57
C GLN A 327 -17.32 10.49 -2.96
N THR A 328 -18.08 9.48 -3.34
CA THR A 328 -19.52 9.65 -3.59
C THR A 328 -20.24 10.10 -2.31
N LEU A 329 -21.21 11.00 -2.48
CA LEU A 329 -22.11 11.45 -1.43
C LEU A 329 -23.33 10.53 -1.27
N ASP A 330 -23.60 9.70 -2.27
CA ASP A 330 -24.78 8.85 -2.34
C ASP A 330 -24.46 7.47 -2.96
N ASP A 331 -25.03 7.14 -4.13
CA ASP A 331 -24.83 5.86 -4.79
C ASP A 331 -23.38 5.79 -5.33
N ALA A 332 -22.74 4.63 -5.17
CA ALA A 332 -21.53 4.31 -5.93
C ALA A 332 -21.86 4.10 -7.42
N ALA A 333 -20.83 4.12 -8.28
CA ALA A 333 -21.06 4.00 -9.72
C ALA A 333 -21.62 2.63 -10.08
N GLY A 334 -21.04 1.55 -9.54
CA GLY A 334 -21.55 0.19 -9.78
C GLY A 334 -23.00 0.02 -9.31
N GLU A 335 -23.32 0.53 -8.12
CA GLU A 335 -24.70 0.56 -7.61
C GLU A 335 -25.66 1.34 -8.53
N ALA A 336 -25.23 2.46 -9.09
CA ALA A 336 -26.03 3.21 -10.06
C ALA A 336 -26.29 2.39 -11.34
N PHE A 337 -25.27 1.68 -11.87
CA PHE A 337 -25.44 0.75 -12.99
C PHE A 337 -26.43 -0.37 -12.64
N ASP A 338 -26.31 -0.99 -11.47
CA ASP A 338 -27.19 -2.09 -11.06
C ASP A 338 -28.66 -1.63 -10.90
N LYS A 339 -28.88 -0.46 -10.31
CA LYS A 339 -30.22 0.12 -10.16
C LYS A 339 -30.86 0.46 -11.51
N VAL A 340 -30.12 1.06 -12.43
CA VAL A 340 -30.63 1.37 -13.79
C VAL A 340 -30.92 0.08 -14.56
N ALA A 341 -30.04 -0.91 -14.48
CA ALA A 341 -30.23 -2.21 -15.13
C ALA A 341 -31.49 -2.91 -14.62
N LYS A 342 -31.76 -2.84 -13.31
CA LYS A 342 -32.99 -3.36 -12.70
C LYS A 342 -34.25 -2.70 -13.26
N VAL A 343 -34.24 -1.37 -13.42
CA VAL A 343 -35.38 -0.62 -13.99
C VAL A 343 -35.62 -0.98 -15.46
N LEU A 344 -34.56 -1.27 -16.20
CA LEU A 344 -34.60 -1.71 -17.60
C LEU A 344 -34.91 -3.21 -17.76
N GLY A 345 -35.00 -3.98 -16.66
CA GLY A 345 -35.25 -5.42 -16.71
C GLY A 345 -34.05 -6.25 -17.20
N LEU A 346 -32.83 -5.74 -17.06
CA LEU A 346 -31.59 -6.37 -17.55
C LEU A 346 -30.97 -7.37 -16.57
N GLY A 347 -31.52 -7.50 -15.36
CA GLY A 347 -31.01 -8.39 -14.32
C GLY A 347 -29.83 -7.82 -13.53
N TYR A 348 -29.09 -8.71 -12.87
CA TYR A 348 -27.91 -8.41 -12.05
C TYR A 348 -26.80 -9.43 -12.37
N PRO A 349 -25.54 -9.01 -12.53
CA PRO A 349 -25.01 -7.65 -12.37
C PRO A 349 -25.33 -6.73 -13.56
N GLY A 350 -25.65 -5.46 -13.27
CA GLY A 350 -26.15 -4.49 -14.23
C GLY A 350 -25.08 -3.79 -15.05
N GLY A 351 -23.89 -3.59 -14.49
CA GLY A 351 -22.76 -2.94 -15.17
C GLY A 351 -22.43 -3.54 -16.54
N PRO A 352 -22.12 -4.86 -16.63
CA PRO A 352 -21.84 -5.52 -17.91
C PRO A 352 -23.00 -5.48 -18.89
N ALA A 353 -24.25 -5.62 -18.41
CA ALA A 353 -25.45 -5.61 -19.25
C ALA A 353 -25.68 -4.23 -19.89
N ILE A 354 -25.57 -3.15 -19.11
CA ILE A 354 -25.64 -1.78 -19.61
C ILE A 354 -24.50 -1.51 -20.58
N SER A 355 -23.27 -1.89 -20.24
CA SER A 355 -22.10 -1.65 -21.09
C SER A 355 -22.23 -2.30 -22.48
N LYS A 356 -22.81 -3.52 -22.53
CA LYS A 356 -23.08 -4.22 -23.80
C LYS A 356 -24.10 -3.49 -24.67
N LEU A 357 -25.16 -2.94 -24.09
CA LEU A 357 -26.20 -2.21 -24.81
C LEU A 357 -25.72 -0.82 -25.24
N ALA A 358 -24.97 -0.15 -24.36
CA ALA A 358 -24.38 1.15 -24.61
C ALA A 358 -23.43 1.14 -25.82
N ALA A 359 -22.79 0.00 -26.12
CA ALA A 359 -21.90 -0.14 -27.28
C ALA A 359 -22.61 0.01 -28.63
N THR A 360 -23.94 -0.13 -28.68
CA THR A 360 -24.74 0.00 -29.90
C THR A 360 -25.65 1.24 -29.92
N GLY A 361 -25.61 2.06 -28.88
CA GLY A 361 -26.43 3.28 -28.77
C GLY A 361 -25.63 4.56 -28.98
N ASP A 362 -26.35 5.67 -29.16
CA ASP A 362 -25.78 7.01 -29.22
C ASP A 362 -25.67 7.62 -27.80
N PRO A 363 -24.45 7.91 -27.29
CA PRO A 363 -24.26 8.52 -25.98
C PRO A 363 -24.79 9.97 -25.87
N ALA A 364 -25.17 10.60 -26.98
CA ALA A 364 -25.74 11.94 -27.04
C ALA A 364 -27.27 11.96 -27.27
N ALA A 365 -27.91 10.80 -27.40
CA ALA A 365 -29.35 10.71 -27.67
C ALA A 365 -30.23 11.33 -26.57
N ILE A 366 -29.79 11.23 -25.30
CA ILE A 366 -30.53 11.74 -24.15
C ILE A 366 -29.60 12.61 -23.29
N ASP A 367 -30.00 13.85 -23.05
CA ASP A 367 -29.25 14.78 -22.21
C ASP A 367 -29.49 14.50 -20.71
N PHE A 368 -28.71 13.56 -20.16
CA PHE A 368 -28.70 13.28 -18.74
C PHE A 368 -27.75 14.20 -17.95
N PRO A 369 -28.07 14.55 -16.69
CA PRO A 369 -27.27 15.48 -15.91
C PRO A 369 -25.92 14.88 -15.49
N ARG A 370 -24.83 15.60 -15.76
CA ARG A 370 -23.48 15.32 -15.25
C ARG A 370 -23.30 15.94 -13.87
N ALA A 371 -23.89 15.30 -12.85
CA ALA A 371 -23.91 15.82 -11.49
C ALA A 371 -22.50 16.13 -10.95
N MET A 372 -22.38 17.22 -10.20
CA MET A 372 -21.11 17.68 -9.60
C MET A 372 -19.94 17.96 -10.56
N MET A 373 -20.17 18.01 -11.87
CA MET A 373 -19.12 18.32 -12.86
C MET A 373 -18.43 19.67 -12.57
N ARG A 374 -19.21 20.67 -12.13
CA ARG A 374 -18.73 22.04 -11.86
C ARG A 374 -18.66 22.39 -10.38
N SER A 375 -18.63 21.40 -9.48
CA SER A 375 -18.65 21.66 -8.02
C SER A 375 -17.36 22.28 -7.47
N GLY A 376 -16.27 22.28 -8.23
CA GLY A 376 -14.94 22.72 -7.78
C GLY A 376 -14.21 21.71 -6.89
N ASP A 377 -14.92 20.75 -6.30
CA ASP A 377 -14.37 19.66 -5.48
C ASP A 377 -14.30 18.31 -6.22
N TYR A 378 -13.73 17.30 -5.57
CA TYR A 378 -13.55 15.94 -6.10
C TYR A 378 -14.66 14.96 -5.68
N ARG A 379 -15.76 15.43 -5.08
CA ARG A 379 -16.86 14.57 -4.60
C ARG A 379 -17.77 14.12 -5.76
N PHE A 380 -18.42 12.96 -5.63
CA PHE A 380 -19.32 12.40 -6.65
C PHE A 380 -20.77 12.33 -6.16
N SER A 381 -21.74 12.29 -7.08
CA SER A 381 -23.15 12.05 -6.77
C SER A 381 -23.82 11.47 -8.01
N LEU A 382 -24.59 10.40 -7.84
CA LEU A 382 -25.24 9.66 -8.92
C LEU A 382 -26.74 9.45 -8.67
N SER A 383 -27.25 9.71 -7.47
CA SER A 383 -28.68 9.60 -7.16
C SER A 383 -29.56 10.53 -7.99
N GLY A 384 -29.08 11.74 -8.31
CA GLY A 384 -29.78 12.67 -9.19
C GLY A 384 -29.87 12.15 -10.64
N LEU A 385 -28.79 11.56 -11.14
CA LEU A 385 -28.73 10.94 -12.46
C LEU A 385 -29.68 9.74 -12.56
N LYS A 386 -29.67 8.85 -11.58
CA LYS A 386 -30.64 7.75 -11.46
C LYS A 386 -32.09 8.25 -11.55
N THR A 387 -32.41 9.30 -10.80
CA THR A 387 -33.76 9.88 -10.78
C THR A 387 -34.14 10.45 -12.15
N ALA A 388 -33.21 11.09 -12.85
CA ALA A 388 -33.41 11.58 -14.21
C ALA A 388 -33.71 10.43 -15.20
N VAL A 389 -32.96 9.32 -15.12
CA VAL A 389 -33.19 8.12 -15.94
C VAL A 389 -34.57 7.53 -15.69
N ILE A 390 -34.95 7.32 -14.41
CA ILE A 390 -36.27 6.76 -14.05
C ILE A 390 -37.40 7.66 -14.54
N ASN A 391 -37.26 8.98 -14.37
CA ASN A 391 -38.27 9.93 -14.84
C ASN A 391 -38.39 9.95 -16.37
N HIS A 392 -37.27 9.86 -17.09
CA HIS A 392 -37.28 9.75 -18.55
C HIS A 392 -38.03 8.49 -18.99
N ILE A 393 -37.71 7.33 -18.43
CA ILE A 393 -38.40 6.06 -18.71
C ILE A 393 -39.90 6.16 -18.45
N ARG A 394 -40.30 6.79 -17.33
CA ARG A 394 -41.71 6.98 -16.99
C ARG A 394 -42.40 7.89 -18.01
N HIS A 395 -41.80 9.02 -18.35
CA HIS A 395 -42.35 9.99 -19.29
C HIS A 395 -42.57 9.40 -20.69
N GLU A 396 -41.60 8.64 -21.21
CA GLU A 396 -41.74 7.99 -22.52
C GLU A 396 -42.87 6.96 -22.52
N ARG A 397 -42.98 6.15 -21.46
CA ARG A 397 -44.08 5.17 -21.30
C ARG A 397 -45.45 5.85 -21.17
N GLU A 398 -45.55 6.90 -20.37
CA GLU A 398 -46.80 7.68 -20.21
C GLU A 398 -47.23 8.33 -21.52
N ALA A 399 -46.27 8.72 -22.35
CA ALA A 399 -46.53 9.27 -23.68
C ALA A 399 -46.74 8.19 -24.78
N GLY A 400 -46.74 6.90 -24.41
CA GLY A 400 -46.95 5.79 -25.34
C GLY A 400 -45.82 5.58 -26.35
N ARG A 401 -44.62 6.12 -26.10
CA ARG A 401 -43.44 5.94 -26.95
C ARG A 401 -42.60 4.75 -26.49
N GLU A 402 -42.04 4.02 -27.45
CA GLU A 402 -41.03 3.01 -27.16
C GLU A 402 -39.70 3.68 -26.81
N ILE A 403 -39.00 3.12 -25.83
CA ILE A 403 -37.70 3.62 -25.39
C ILE A 403 -36.63 2.85 -26.17
N ASP A 404 -35.74 3.57 -26.83
CA ASP A 404 -34.51 2.99 -27.35
C ASP A 404 -33.57 2.69 -26.17
N VAL A 405 -33.53 1.41 -25.78
CA VAL A 405 -32.76 0.95 -24.63
C VAL A 405 -31.23 1.10 -24.85
N PRO A 406 -30.67 0.75 -26.03
CA PRO A 406 -29.29 1.10 -26.36
C PRO A 406 -28.93 2.57 -26.16
N ASP A 407 -29.71 3.51 -26.70
CA ASP A 407 -29.45 4.96 -26.60
C ASP A 407 -29.52 5.44 -25.15
N LEU A 408 -30.50 4.95 -24.39
CA LEU A 408 -30.62 5.24 -22.97
C LEU A 408 -29.43 4.71 -22.17
N ALA A 409 -29.01 3.47 -22.44
CA ALA A 409 -27.84 2.86 -21.80
C ALA A 409 -26.56 3.63 -22.13
N ALA A 410 -26.37 4.03 -23.39
CA ALA A 410 -25.22 4.81 -23.84
C ALA A 410 -25.19 6.20 -23.19
N SER A 411 -26.31 6.91 -23.20
CA SER A 411 -26.43 8.26 -22.62
C SER A 411 -26.24 8.24 -21.10
N PHE A 412 -26.78 7.24 -20.40
CA PHE A 412 -26.55 7.06 -18.95
C PHE A 412 -25.08 6.75 -18.65
N GLN A 413 -24.49 5.79 -19.37
CA GLN A 413 -23.09 5.41 -19.19
C GLN A 413 -22.16 6.61 -19.41
N ALA A 414 -22.39 7.39 -20.46
CA ALA A 414 -21.63 8.61 -20.73
C ALA A 414 -21.72 9.61 -19.57
N ALA A 415 -22.94 9.88 -19.06
CA ALA A 415 -23.12 10.80 -17.94
C ALA A 415 -22.40 10.38 -16.65
N VAL A 416 -22.29 9.08 -16.38
CA VAL A 416 -21.46 8.54 -15.29
C VAL A 416 -19.99 8.82 -15.60
N ILE A 417 -19.47 8.27 -16.70
CA ILE A 417 -18.04 8.28 -17.06
C ILE A 417 -17.47 9.70 -17.17
N ASP A 418 -18.19 10.63 -17.80
CA ASP A 418 -17.74 12.02 -18.03
C ASP A 418 -17.25 12.68 -16.73
N VAL A 419 -18.01 12.51 -15.64
CA VAL A 419 -17.69 13.11 -14.34
C VAL A 419 -16.46 12.45 -13.72
N GLN A 420 -16.30 11.12 -13.86
CA GLN A 420 -15.14 10.41 -13.33
C GLN A 420 -13.87 10.79 -14.07
N VAL A 421 -13.91 10.84 -15.41
CA VAL A 421 -12.77 11.24 -16.24
C VAL A 421 -12.35 12.66 -15.92
N ALA A 422 -13.28 13.62 -15.96
CA ALA A 422 -12.96 15.03 -15.74
C ALA A 422 -12.33 15.29 -14.36
N LYS A 423 -12.86 14.68 -13.31
CA LYS A 423 -12.32 14.83 -11.95
C LYS A 423 -10.97 14.15 -11.77
N THR A 424 -10.77 12.99 -12.40
CA THR A 424 -9.52 12.24 -12.31
C THR A 424 -8.38 12.96 -13.04
N VAL A 425 -8.61 13.44 -14.26
CA VAL A 425 -7.63 14.23 -15.02
C VAL A 425 -7.26 15.49 -14.27
N ARG A 426 -8.24 16.23 -13.74
CA ARG A 426 -7.99 17.45 -12.96
C ARG A 426 -7.13 17.17 -11.72
N ALA A 427 -7.43 16.10 -10.98
CA ALA A 427 -6.60 15.70 -9.83
C ALA A 427 -5.19 15.31 -10.25
N ALA A 428 -5.04 14.59 -11.36
CA ALA A 428 -3.74 14.17 -11.84
C ALA A 428 -2.85 15.37 -12.20
N GLU A 429 -3.41 16.38 -12.87
CA GLU A 429 -2.73 17.65 -13.18
C GLU A 429 -2.40 18.47 -11.92
N GLU A 430 -3.36 18.64 -11.00
CA GLU A 430 -3.17 19.45 -9.79
C GLU A 430 -2.09 18.87 -8.86
N TYR A 431 -2.03 17.55 -8.74
CA TYR A 431 -1.06 16.87 -7.88
C TYR A 431 0.24 16.50 -8.62
N GLY A 432 0.34 16.78 -9.93
CA GLY A 432 1.55 16.58 -10.72
C GLY A 432 2.00 15.12 -10.80
N VAL A 433 1.07 14.17 -10.78
CA VAL A 433 1.40 12.73 -10.87
C VAL A 433 1.67 12.33 -12.32
N ARG A 434 2.52 11.32 -12.50
CA ARG A 434 2.83 10.77 -13.84
C ARG A 434 1.99 9.54 -14.19
N THR A 435 1.30 8.97 -13.20
CA THR A 435 0.50 7.77 -13.36
C THR A 435 -0.83 7.90 -12.61
N VAL A 436 -1.91 7.51 -13.28
CA VAL A 436 -3.23 7.30 -12.70
C VAL A 436 -3.50 5.81 -12.66
N CYS A 437 -4.00 5.30 -11.53
CA CYS A 437 -4.47 3.93 -11.39
C CYS A 437 -6.00 3.89 -11.41
N LEU A 438 -6.58 3.00 -12.22
CA LEU A 438 -8.01 2.73 -12.23
C LEU A 438 -8.27 1.36 -11.61
N ALA A 439 -9.08 1.32 -10.54
CA ALA A 439 -9.35 0.10 -9.77
C ALA A 439 -10.84 -0.09 -9.46
N GLY A 440 -11.22 -1.30 -9.02
CA GLY A 440 -12.60 -1.68 -8.71
C GLY A 440 -13.38 -2.25 -9.90
N GLY A 441 -14.52 -2.92 -9.63
CA GLY A 441 -15.26 -3.66 -10.66
C GLY A 441 -15.74 -2.82 -11.86
N VAL A 442 -16.04 -1.52 -11.68
CA VAL A 442 -16.44 -0.64 -12.79
C VAL A 442 -15.23 -0.29 -13.68
N ALA A 443 -14.00 -0.48 -13.20
CA ALA A 443 -12.80 -0.38 -14.03
C ALA A 443 -12.82 -1.36 -15.21
N ALA A 444 -13.60 -2.45 -15.16
CA ALA A 444 -13.77 -3.37 -16.30
C ALA A 444 -14.58 -2.75 -17.46
N ASN A 445 -15.24 -1.62 -17.27
CA ASN A 445 -16.01 -0.95 -18.33
C ASN A 445 -15.09 -0.43 -19.45
N PRO A 446 -15.23 -0.91 -20.70
CA PRO A 446 -14.35 -0.52 -21.80
C PRO A 446 -14.40 0.97 -22.14
N SER A 447 -15.58 1.58 -22.05
CA SER A 447 -15.76 3.01 -22.32
C SER A 447 -15.04 3.86 -21.28
N LEU A 448 -15.09 3.48 -20.00
CA LEU A 448 -14.37 4.21 -18.94
C LEU A 448 -12.85 4.14 -19.15
N ARG A 449 -12.33 2.94 -19.47
CA ARG A 449 -10.91 2.74 -19.77
C ARG A 449 -10.45 3.61 -20.92
N GLU A 450 -11.21 3.62 -22.01
CA GLU A 450 -10.84 4.35 -23.22
C GLU A 450 -10.94 5.87 -23.02
N SER A 451 -12.01 6.36 -22.38
CA SER A 451 -12.16 7.78 -22.09
C SER A 451 -11.07 8.30 -21.15
N LEU A 452 -10.69 7.53 -20.12
CA LEU A 452 -9.56 7.89 -19.26
C LEU A 452 -8.24 7.87 -20.01
N ARG A 453 -7.98 6.83 -20.81
CA ARG A 453 -6.74 6.71 -21.59
C ARG A 453 -6.56 7.90 -22.52
N SER A 454 -7.57 8.19 -23.34
CA SER A 454 -7.54 9.32 -24.27
C SER A 454 -7.29 10.64 -23.54
N ALA A 455 -8.01 10.89 -22.44
CA ALA A 455 -7.89 12.16 -21.71
C ALA A 455 -6.56 12.32 -20.96
N LEU A 456 -5.93 11.22 -20.53
CA LEU A 456 -4.65 11.24 -19.83
C LEU A 456 -3.45 11.26 -20.80
N ASP A 457 -3.57 10.58 -21.95
CA ASP A 457 -2.54 10.59 -23.00
C ASP A 457 -2.32 12.01 -23.55
N GLU A 458 -3.39 12.79 -23.70
CA GLU A 458 -3.31 14.23 -24.05
C GLU A 458 -2.48 15.06 -23.05
N LYS A 459 -2.34 14.57 -21.82
CA LYS A 459 -1.56 15.20 -20.73
C LYS A 459 -0.20 14.54 -20.51
N GLY A 460 0.13 13.48 -21.25
CA GLY A 460 1.34 12.70 -21.03
C GLY A 460 1.36 11.95 -19.69
N ILE A 461 0.19 11.61 -19.15
CA ILE A 461 0.02 10.89 -17.89
C ILE A 461 -0.33 9.44 -18.21
N ALA A 462 0.40 8.47 -17.64
CA ALA A 462 0.15 7.06 -17.89
C ALA A 462 -1.11 6.57 -17.14
N LEU A 463 -1.91 5.73 -17.78
CA LEU A 463 -3.02 5.02 -17.14
C LEU A 463 -2.63 3.57 -16.85
N ALA A 464 -2.57 3.20 -15.57
CA ALA A 464 -2.44 1.83 -15.12
C ALA A 464 -3.84 1.24 -14.84
N VAL A 465 -4.18 0.16 -15.55
CA VAL A 465 -5.43 -0.58 -15.34
C VAL A 465 -5.08 -2.04 -15.20
N PRO A 466 -5.47 -2.72 -14.09
CA PRO A 466 -5.28 -4.15 -13.98
C PRO A 466 -6.00 -4.91 -15.10
N ALA A 467 -5.49 -6.11 -15.41
CA ALA A 467 -6.22 -7.11 -16.17
C ALA A 467 -7.66 -7.26 -15.62
N PRO A 468 -8.69 -7.46 -16.47
CA PRO A 468 -10.08 -7.47 -16.03
C PRO A 468 -10.39 -8.41 -14.85
N ALA A 469 -9.74 -9.56 -14.79
CA ALA A 469 -9.90 -10.54 -13.69
C ALA A 469 -9.37 -10.05 -12.33
N LEU A 470 -8.53 -9.01 -12.33
CA LEU A 470 -7.98 -8.37 -11.12
C LEU A 470 -8.73 -7.09 -10.74
N CYS A 471 -9.68 -6.62 -11.56
CA CYS A 471 -10.48 -5.43 -11.26
C CYS A 471 -11.65 -5.71 -10.32
N THR A 472 -12.27 -6.88 -10.43
CA THR A 472 -13.32 -7.34 -9.51
C THR A 472 -12.72 -7.92 -8.24
N ASP A 473 -13.54 -8.13 -7.21
CA ASP A 473 -13.05 -8.62 -5.91
C ASP A 473 -12.38 -10.00 -6.06
N ASN A 474 -11.14 -10.08 -5.55
CA ASN A 474 -10.31 -11.28 -5.63
C ASN A 474 -9.28 -11.26 -4.50
N ALA A 475 -8.72 -12.42 -4.15
CA ALA A 475 -7.73 -12.49 -3.09
C ALA A 475 -6.30 -12.16 -3.56
N ALA A 476 -6.02 -12.12 -4.87
CA ALA A 476 -4.70 -11.74 -5.36
C ALA A 476 -4.34 -10.29 -4.99
N MET A 477 -5.31 -9.38 -5.09
CA MET A 477 -5.16 -7.98 -4.68
C MET A 477 -4.87 -7.84 -3.17
N ILE A 478 -5.42 -8.75 -2.36
CA ILE A 478 -5.18 -8.84 -0.92
C ILE A 478 -3.81 -9.45 -0.62
N ALA A 479 -3.37 -10.41 -1.42
CA ALA A 479 -2.05 -11.03 -1.27
C ALA A 479 -0.92 -10.03 -1.50
N VAL A 480 -1.02 -9.19 -2.53
CA VAL A 480 0.00 -8.17 -2.82
C VAL A 480 0.06 -7.12 -1.72
N ALA A 481 -1.08 -6.54 -1.34
CA ALA A 481 -1.16 -5.54 -0.26
C ALA A 481 -0.72 -6.13 1.09
N GLY A 482 -1.19 -7.33 1.41
CA GLY A 482 -0.83 -8.07 2.61
C GLY A 482 0.65 -8.41 2.69
N THR A 483 1.29 -8.77 1.58
CA THR A 483 2.75 -9.00 1.54
C THR A 483 3.53 -7.72 1.84
N TRP A 484 3.05 -6.56 1.39
CA TRP A 484 3.70 -5.30 1.65
C TRP A 484 3.53 -4.82 3.09
N LEU A 485 2.32 -4.92 3.63
CA LEU A 485 2.07 -4.71 5.06
C LEU A 485 2.90 -5.68 5.90
N LEU A 486 3.03 -6.94 5.48
CA LEU A 486 3.86 -7.94 6.14
C LEU A 486 5.31 -7.46 6.27
N ARG A 487 5.90 -6.97 5.17
CA ARG A 487 7.28 -6.46 5.10
C ARG A 487 7.49 -5.18 5.90
N ARG A 488 6.44 -4.36 6.07
CA ARG A 488 6.46 -3.20 6.96
C ARG A 488 6.41 -3.55 8.45
N GLY A 489 6.14 -4.82 8.77
CA GLY A 489 5.95 -5.29 10.14
C GLY A 489 4.52 -5.12 10.65
N ASP A 490 3.58 -4.72 9.79
CA ASP A 490 2.17 -4.57 10.16
C ASP A 490 1.55 -5.95 10.37
N ARG A 491 0.84 -6.12 11.49
CA ARG A 491 0.24 -7.39 11.90
C ARG A 491 -1.14 -7.13 12.50
N LEU A 492 -2.09 -8.00 12.20
CA LEU A 492 -3.42 -7.99 12.81
C LEU A 492 -3.40 -8.89 14.04
N GLY A 493 -3.61 -8.30 15.22
CA GLY A 493 -3.71 -9.06 16.46
C GLY A 493 -4.94 -9.99 16.46
N LEU A 494 -4.84 -11.12 17.14
CA LEU A 494 -5.96 -12.09 17.22
C LEU A 494 -7.24 -11.52 17.87
N ALA A 495 -7.10 -10.46 18.67
CA ALA A 495 -8.23 -9.75 19.28
C ALA A 495 -8.91 -8.73 18.33
N ALA A 496 -8.31 -8.40 17.18
CA ALA A 496 -8.85 -7.39 16.27
C ALA A 496 -10.15 -7.85 15.61
N GLU A 497 -11.16 -6.98 15.51
CA GLU A 497 -12.44 -7.31 14.89
C GLU A 497 -12.47 -6.88 13.41
N ALA A 498 -13.45 -7.40 12.67
CA ALA A 498 -13.78 -6.87 11.34
C ALA A 498 -14.41 -5.48 11.48
N VAL A 499 -14.09 -4.57 10.55
CA VAL A 499 -14.51 -3.17 10.59
C VAL A 499 -15.25 -2.85 9.29
N ALA A 500 -16.58 -2.76 9.36
CA ALA A 500 -17.43 -2.60 8.17
C ALA A 500 -17.17 -1.28 7.40
N ASP A 501 -16.87 -0.22 8.14
CA ASP A 501 -16.67 1.15 7.67
C ASP A 501 -15.19 1.58 7.73
N LEU A 502 -14.27 0.61 7.61
CA LEU A 502 -12.83 0.88 7.68
C LEU A 502 -12.41 1.94 6.65
N THR A 503 -11.91 3.06 7.15
CA THR A 503 -11.37 4.12 6.29
C THR A 503 -10.03 3.72 5.70
N LEU A 504 -9.76 4.16 4.48
CA LEU A 504 -8.46 4.02 3.85
C LEU A 504 -7.47 5.01 4.50
N GLY A 505 -6.33 4.50 4.99
CA GLY A 505 -5.33 5.29 5.74
C GLY A 505 -5.34 4.91 7.21
#